data_AF-A0A172ZEP3-F1
#
_entry.id   AF-A0A172ZEP3-F1
#
_cell.length_a   1.000
_cell.length_b   1.000
_cell.length_c   1.000
_cell.angle_alpha   90.00
_cell.angle_beta   90.00
_cell.angle_gamma   90.00
#
_symmetry.space_group_name_H-M   'P 1'
#
loop_
_entity.id
_entity.type
_entity.pdbx_description
1 polymer ?
#
loop_
_entity_poly.entity_id
_entity_poly.type
_entity_poly.pdbx_seq_one_letter_code
_entity_poly.pdbx_strand_id
1 'polypeptide(L)'
;MEYYRLRFEESDENYYFEIDDDRNVLRQVIEDEEHWVVSSRPDEELHFCLYEQDFDQSMDGADGEDISREQFEQVWAQAMQPYRKGWERVKSHYKPGDKVTGVVEVSYPQGIILSLPNDAFGIVADDECAQFVPVEHRYPGHMLKTVVTGFDEVNDWVKLSCRPG
;
A
#
# COMPACT_ATOMS: atom_id res chain seq x y z
N MET A 1 -13.30 4.04 10.07
CA MET A 1 -12.55 2.83 9.68
C MET A 1 -13.38 1.59 9.98
N GLU A 2 -13.67 0.85 8.92
CA GLU A 2 -14.36 -0.44 8.94
C GLU A 2 -13.38 -1.52 8.47
N TYR A 3 -13.63 -2.77 8.89
CA TYR A 3 -12.79 -3.91 8.53
C TYR A 3 -13.69 -5.06 8.09
N TYR A 4 -13.36 -5.67 6.96
CA TYR A 4 -14.23 -6.65 6.33
C TYR A 4 -13.42 -7.82 5.75
N ARG A 5 -14.00 -9.03 5.80
CA ARG A 5 -13.48 -10.20 5.10
C ARG A 5 -14.50 -10.68 4.06
N LEU A 6 -14.03 -10.99 2.86
CA LEU A 6 -14.76 -11.77 1.85
C LEU A 6 -14.08 -13.12 1.67
N ARG A 7 -14.86 -14.21 1.69
CA ARG A 7 -14.37 -15.56 1.42
C ARG A 7 -15.00 -16.09 0.13
N PHE A 8 -14.17 -16.52 -0.81
CA PHE A 8 -14.61 -17.14 -2.06
C PHE A 8 -14.43 -18.66 -1.94
N GLU A 9 -15.53 -19.41 -1.73
CA GLU A 9 -15.45 -20.86 -1.53
C GLU A 9 -14.95 -21.64 -2.75
N GLU A 10 -15.21 -21.14 -3.97
CA GLU A 10 -14.80 -21.84 -5.20
C GLU A 10 -13.28 -21.81 -5.43
N SER A 11 -12.62 -20.74 -5.01
CA SER A 11 -11.15 -20.56 -5.13
C SER A 11 -10.40 -20.79 -3.81
N ASP A 12 -11.11 -21.00 -2.70
CA ASP A 12 -10.58 -21.01 -1.32
C ASP A 12 -9.72 -19.78 -0.98
N GLU A 13 -10.10 -18.62 -1.54
CA GLU A 13 -9.42 -17.35 -1.30
C GLU A 13 -10.13 -16.53 -0.22
N ASN A 14 -9.34 -15.83 0.59
CA ASN A 14 -9.82 -14.85 1.56
C ASN A 14 -9.27 -13.46 1.22
N TYR A 15 -10.15 -12.48 1.18
CA TYR A 15 -9.83 -11.08 0.97
C TYR A 15 -10.16 -10.30 2.23
N TYR A 16 -9.20 -9.52 2.72
CA TYR A 16 -9.36 -8.69 3.90
C TYR A 16 -9.18 -7.23 3.53
N PHE A 17 -10.05 -6.36 4.03
CA PHE A 17 -10.07 -4.94 3.69
C PHE A 17 -10.08 -4.07 4.95
N GLU A 18 -9.26 -3.01 4.94
CA GLU A 18 -9.44 -1.84 5.79
C GLU A 18 -10.05 -0.73 4.93
N ILE A 19 -11.18 -0.19 5.37
CA ILE A 19 -12.00 0.74 4.60
C ILE A 19 -12.20 2.03 5.41
N ASP A 20 -12.08 3.18 4.76
CA ASP A 20 -12.33 4.48 5.40
C ASP A 20 -13.82 4.86 5.41
N ASP A 21 -14.11 6.01 6.01
CA ASP A 21 -15.49 6.49 6.16
C ASP A 21 -16.09 6.95 4.81
N ASP A 22 -15.25 7.18 3.79
CA ASP A 22 -15.62 7.51 2.41
C ASP A 22 -15.70 6.25 1.51
N ARG A 23 -15.62 5.06 2.11
CA ARG A 23 -15.68 3.74 1.44
C ARG A 23 -14.49 3.42 0.53
N ASN A 24 -13.37 4.13 0.69
CA ASN A 24 -12.12 3.79 0.02
C ASN A 24 -11.42 2.64 0.76
N VAL A 25 -10.90 1.67 0.00
CA VAL A 25 -10.02 0.66 0.56
C VAL A 25 -8.63 1.27 0.75
N LEU A 26 -8.09 1.13 1.96
CA LEU A 26 -6.77 1.62 2.34
C LEU A 26 -5.74 0.49 2.38
N ARG A 27 -6.10 -0.65 2.96
CA ARG A 27 -5.24 -1.84 2.99
C ARG A 27 -6.03 -3.06 2.54
N GLN A 28 -5.36 -3.93 1.79
CA GLN A 28 -5.92 -5.19 1.34
C GLN A 28 -4.93 -6.33 1.55
N VAL A 29 -5.43 -7.47 2.01
CA VAL A 29 -4.71 -8.75 2.00
C VAL A 29 -5.50 -9.75 1.17
N ILE A 30 -4.82 -10.49 0.31
CA ILE A 30 -5.35 -11.67 -0.37
C ILE A 30 -4.59 -12.87 0.19
N GLU A 31 -5.32 -13.85 0.68
CA GLU A 31 -4.80 -15.11 1.21
C GLU A 31 -5.35 -16.23 0.33
N ASP A 32 -4.45 -16.92 -0.37
CA ASP A 32 -4.73 -18.15 -1.11
C ASP A 32 -3.92 -19.34 -0.52
N GLU A 33 -4.03 -20.53 -1.13
CA GLU A 33 -3.34 -21.73 -0.66
C GLU A 33 -1.80 -21.63 -0.73
N GLU A 34 -1.25 -20.84 -1.64
CA GLU A 34 0.17 -20.82 -1.98
C GLU A 34 0.92 -19.68 -1.29
N HIS A 35 0.30 -18.51 -1.16
CA HIS A 35 0.94 -17.32 -0.61
C HIS A 35 -0.06 -16.22 -0.20
N TRP A 36 0.50 -15.15 0.38
CA TRP A 36 -0.25 -14.00 0.86
C TRP A 36 0.20 -12.77 0.09
N VAL A 37 -0.75 -12.03 -0.46
CA VAL A 37 -0.51 -10.79 -1.19
C VAL A 37 -1.00 -9.61 -0.36
N VAL A 38 -0.20 -8.53 -0.31
CA VAL A 38 -0.52 -7.31 0.44
C VAL A 38 -0.49 -6.09 -0.46
N SER A 39 -1.46 -5.19 -0.31
CA SER A 39 -1.54 -3.98 -1.12
C SER A 39 -0.37 -3.01 -0.98
N SER A 40 0.47 -3.20 0.06
CA SER A 40 1.63 -2.34 0.31
C SER A 40 2.89 -2.72 -0.46
N ARG A 41 2.87 -3.84 -1.18
CA ARG A 41 4.01 -4.38 -1.94
C ARG A 41 3.58 -4.87 -3.32
N PRO A 42 4.49 -4.84 -4.29
CA PRO A 42 4.24 -5.53 -5.53
C PRO A 42 4.36 -7.05 -5.31
N ASP A 43 3.40 -7.76 -5.85
CA ASP A 43 3.44 -9.19 -6.09
C ASP A 43 3.96 -9.49 -7.51
N GLU A 44 4.49 -10.70 -7.73
CA GLU A 44 5.03 -11.10 -9.03
C GLU A 44 3.96 -11.20 -10.13
N GLU A 45 2.74 -11.61 -9.76
CA GLU A 45 1.63 -11.79 -10.71
C GLU A 45 0.69 -10.59 -10.72
N LEU A 46 0.37 -10.07 -9.54
CA LEU A 46 -0.63 -9.01 -9.37
C LEU A 46 -0.04 -7.59 -9.33
N HIS A 47 1.30 -7.44 -9.28
CA HIS A 47 1.94 -6.16 -9.01
C HIS A 47 1.34 -5.52 -7.74
N PHE A 48 0.93 -4.25 -7.77
CA PHE A 48 0.22 -3.62 -6.68
C PHE A 48 -1.27 -3.90 -6.81
N CYS A 49 -1.87 -4.50 -5.78
CA CYS A 49 -3.29 -4.83 -5.76
C CYS A 49 -4.01 -4.16 -4.58
N LEU A 50 -4.74 -3.10 -4.88
CA LEU A 50 -5.69 -2.46 -3.96
C LEU A 50 -7.01 -2.32 -4.70
N TYR A 51 -8.11 -2.65 -4.05
CA TYR A 51 -9.43 -2.46 -4.62
C TYR A 51 -9.72 -0.97 -4.83
N GLU A 52 -9.84 -0.55 -6.10
CA GLU A 52 -9.95 0.87 -6.47
C GLU A 52 -11.39 1.39 -6.62
N GLN A 53 -12.40 0.51 -6.49
CA GLN A 53 -13.82 0.91 -6.57
C GLN A 53 -14.38 1.20 -5.17
N ASP A 54 -15.51 1.91 -5.13
CA ASP A 54 -16.29 2.06 -3.88
C ASP A 54 -16.60 0.67 -3.32
N PHE A 55 -16.14 0.40 -2.09
CA PHE A 55 -16.26 -0.95 -1.56
C PHE A 55 -17.73 -1.35 -1.38
N ASP A 56 -18.14 -2.43 -2.04
CA ASP A 56 -19.46 -3.03 -1.94
C ASP A 56 -19.32 -4.44 -1.33
N GLN A 57 -20.07 -4.67 -0.26
CA GLN A 57 -20.09 -5.96 0.45
C GLN A 57 -20.86 -7.05 -0.32
N SER A 58 -21.60 -6.69 -1.37
CA SER A 58 -22.43 -7.60 -2.16
C SER A 58 -21.71 -8.25 -3.34
N MET A 59 -20.42 -8.57 -3.18
CA MET A 59 -19.67 -9.27 -4.23
C MET A 59 -20.25 -10.68 -4.46
N ASP A 60 -20.78 -10.91 -5.67
CA ASP A 60 -21.36 -12.19 -6.06
C ASP A 60 -20.35 -13.34 -5.89
N GLY A 61 -20.77 -14.40 -5.21
CA GLY A 61 -19.94 -15.60 -4.99
C GLY A 61 -19.00 -15.54 -3.78
N ALA A 62 -19.10 -14.49 -2.95
CA ALA A 62 -18.34 -14.37 -1.71
C ALA A 62 -19.23 -14.34 -0.46
N ASP A 63 -18.78 -15.02 0.59
CA ASP A 63 -19.33 -14.88 1.93
C ASP A 63 -18.61 -13.75 2.67
N GLY A 64 -19.35 -12.68 2.95
CA GLY A 64 -18.84 -11.49 3.63
C GLY A 64 -19.11 -11.45 5.13
N GLU A 65 -18.13 -11.02 5.91
CA GLU A 65 -18.31 -10.73 7.34
C GLU A 65 -17.53 -9.49 7.80
N ASP A 66 -18.13 -8.74 8.72
CA ASP A 66 -17.41 -7.71 9.48
C ASP A 66 -16.42 -8.38 10.42
N ILE A 67 -15.18 -7.87 10.42
CA ILE A 67 -14.14 -8.33 11.35
C ILE A 67 -13.73 -7.18 12.26
N SER A 68 -13.14 -7.52 13.41
CA SER A 68 -12.52 -6.52 14.26
C SER A 68 -11.23 -5.99 13.64
N ARG A 69 -10.86 -4.78 14.03
CA ARG A 69 -9.54 -4.21 13.71
C ARG A 69 -8.41 -5.16 14.14
N GLU A 70 -8.53 -5.74 15.33
CA GLU A 70 -7.49 -6.62 15.88
C GLU A 70 -7.29 -7.87 15.01
N GLN A 71 -8.37 -8.43 14.46
CA GLN A 71 -8.29 -9.55 13.51
C GLN A 71 -7.59 -9.12 12.22
N PHE A 72 -7.96 -7.97 11.65
CA PHE A 72 -7.32 -7.46 10.44
C PHE A 72 -5.82 -7.22 10.66
N GLU A 73 -5.44 -6.57 11.75
CA GLU A 73 -4.02 -6.26 12.03
C GLU A 73 -3.18 -7.54 12.26
N GLN A 74 -3.78 -8.61 12.79
CA GLN A 74 -3.10 -9.91 12.90
C GLN A 74 -2.79 -10.51 11.52
N VAL A 75 -3.79 -10.52 10.63
CA VAL A 75 -3.64 -10.97 9.25
C VAL A 75 -2.60 -10.09 8.53
N TRP A 76 -2.74 -8.77 8.59
CA TRP A 76 -1.78 -7.84 8.00
C TRP A 76 -0.34 -8.08 8.48
N ALA A 77 -0.14 -8.24 9.79
CA ALA A 77 1.19 -8.49 10.35
C ALA A 77 1.78 -9.84 9.91
N GLN A 78 0.95 -10.87 9.79
CA GLN A 78 1.36 -12.18 9.28
C GLN A 78 1.74 -12.09 7.79
N ALA A 79 0.90 -11.46 6.98
CA ALA A 79 1.12 -11.20 5.56
C ALA A 79 2.43 -10.44 5.31
N MET A 80 2.71 -9.45 6.16
CA MET A 80 3.90 -8.59 6.03
C MET A 80 5.20 -9.26 6.50
N GLN A 81 5.13 -10.40 7.21
CA GLN A 81 6.29 -11.04 7.83
C GLN A 81 7.48 -11.29 6.88
N PRO A 82 7.29 -11.72 5.62
CA PRO A 82 8.40 -11.92 4.67
C PRO A 82 9.18 -10.64 4.39
N TYR A 83 8.50 -9.50 4.31
CA TYR A 83 9.09 -8.20 3.97
C TYR A 83 9.78 -7.53 5.15
N ARG A 84 9.37 -7.83 6.38
CA ARG A 84 9.95 -7.26 7.62
C ARG A 84 11.45 -7.49 7.74
N LYS A 85 11.96 -8.62 7.24
CA LYS A 85 13.40 -8.93 7.29
C LYS A 85 14.23 -7.95 6.45
N GLY A 86 13.70 -7.44 5.34
CA GLY A 86 14.36 -6.46 4.48
C GLY A 86 14.21 -5.03 4.98
N TRP A 87 13.22 -4.76 5.83
CA TRP A 87 12.85 -3.40 6.22
C TRP A 87 13.93 -2.67 7.02
N GLU A 88 14.58 -3.32 7.97
CA GLU A 88 15.69 -2.71 8.71
C GLU A 88 16.88 -2.37 7.80
N ARG A 89 17.12 -3.16 6.74
CA ARG A 89 18.12 -2.85 5.71
C ARG A 89 17.71 -1.58 4.97
N VAL A 90 16.46 -1.49 4.51
CA VAL A 90 15.93 -0.30 3.84
C VAL A 90 16.10 0.94 4.71
N LYS A 91 15.67 0.91 5.98
CA LYS A 91 15.81 2.06 6.89
C LYS A 91 17.27 2.51 7.08
N SER A 92 18.24 1.61 7.00
CA SER A 92 19.66 1.98 7.08
C SER A 92 20.17 2.79 5.88
N HIS A 93 19.47 2.74 4.74
CA HIS A 93 19.83 3.45 3.50
C HIS A 93 19.22 4.86 3.39
N TYR A 94 18.25 5.20 4.25
CA TYR A 94 17.52 6.47 4.18
C TYR A 94 17.54 7.21 5.51
N LYS A 95 17.63 8.53 5.46
CA LYS A 95 17.51 9.41 6.63
C LYS A 95 16.58 10.58 6.31
N PRO A 96 15.80 11.05 7.29
CA PRO A 96 15.04 12.27 7.12
C PRO A 96 15.92 13.42 6.62
N GLY A 97 15.48 14.10 5.56
CA GLY A 97 16.22 15.14 4.85
C GLY A 97 16.97 14.67 3.59
N ASP A 98 17.12 13.36 3.37
CA ASP A 98 17.74 12.84 2.16
C ASP A 98 16.90 13.17 0.92
N LYS A 99 17.57 13.64 -0.13
CA LYS A 99 16.95 13.88 -1.44
C LYS A 99 16.99 12.58 -2.23
N VAL A 100 15.82 12.07 -2.61
CA VAL A 100 15.67 10.82 -3.34
C VAL A 100 14.87 11.05 -4.61
N THR A 101 15.10 10.24 -5.63
CA THR A 101 14.27 10.21 -6.84
C THR A 101 13.65 8.84 -6.93
N GLY A 102 12.33 8.79 -6.97
CA GLY A 102 11.56 7.55 -7.11
C GLY A 102 10.79 7.53 -8.42
N VAL A 103 10.42 6.34 -8.87
CA VAL A 103 9.54 6.14 -10.03
C VAL A 103 8.13 5.87 -9.50
N VAL A 104 7.13 6.55 -10.06
CA VAL A 104 5.73 6.30 -9.70
C VAL A 104 5.36 4.89 -10.13
N GLU A 105 4.87 4.10 -9.18
CA GLU A 105 4.34 2.75 -9.42
C GLU A 105 2.83 2.79 -9.54
N VAL A 106 2.16 3.37 -8.54
CA VAL A 106 0.70 3.42 -8.46
C VAL A 106 0.24 4.62 -7.62
N SER A 107 -1.00 5.06 -7.84
CA SER A 107 -1.66 6.09 -7.03
C SER A 107 -2.87 5.49 -6.33
N TYR A 108 -2.86 5.51 -5.01
CA TYR A 108 -3.91 4.99 -4.15
C TYR A 108 -4.54 6.11 -3.31
N PRO A 109 -5.68 5.86 -2.66
CA PRO A 109 -6.28 6.84 -1.74
C PRO A 109 -5.32 7.33 -0.65
N GLN A 110 -4.38 6.48 -0.23
CA GLN A 110 -3.35 6.82 0.75
C GLN A 110 -2.25 7.74 0.22
N GLY A 111 -2.08 7.84 -1.10
CA GLY A 111 -1.03 8.60 -1.76
C GLY A 111 -0.43 7.89 -2.97
N ILE A 112 0.63 8.49 -3.50
CA ILE A 112 1.39 7.95 -4.62
C ILE A 112 2.51 7.07 -4.07
N ILE A 113 2.55 5.81 -4.50
CA ILE A 113 3.62 4.87 -4.18
C ILE A 113 4.73 5.00 -5.21
N LEU A 114 5.96 5.13 -4.73
CA LEU A 114 7.17 5.23 -5.53
C LEU A 114 8.07 4.02 -5.30
N SER A 115 8.62 3.44 -6.36
CA SER A 115 9.79 2.58 -6.24
C SER A 115 11.05 3.42 -6.05
N LEU A 116 11.88 2.99 -5.12
CA LEU A 116 13.14 3.64 -4.74
C LEU A 116 14.30 2.65 -4.93
N PRO A 117 15.55 3.14 -4.97
CA PRO A 117 16.72 2.26 -4.94
C PRO A 117 16.73 1.28 -3.74
N ASN A 118 17.59 0.26 -3.78
CA ASN A 118 17.77 -0.71 -2.68
C ASN A 118 16.51 -1.52 -2.30
N ASP A 119 15.63 -1.76 -3.28
CA ASP A 119 14.38 -2.54 -3.12
C ASP A 119 13.42 -1.91 -2.10
N ALA A 120 13.39 -0.58 -2.06
CA ALA A 120 12.54 0.18 -1.15
C ALA A 120 11.34 0.78 -1.87
N PHE A 121 10.25 0.97 -1.12
CA PHE A 121 9.07 1.69 -1.59
C PHE A 121 8.84 2.89 -0.70
N GLY A 122 8.45 4.00 -1.31
CA GLY A 122 8.09 5.21 -0.61
C GLY A 122 6.67 5.63 -0.91
N ILE A 123 6.11 6.45 -0.04
CA ILE A 123 4.77 7.05 -0.23
C ILE A 123 4.84 8.56 -0.08
N VAL A 124 4.15 9.26 -0.96
CA VAL A 124 3.92 10.71 -0.87
C VAL A 124 2.43 11.01 -0.93
N ALA A 125 1.97 11.96 -0.14
CA ALA A 125 0.59 12.41 -0.16
C ALA A 125 0.28 13.10 -1.50
N ASP A 126 -0.81 12.69 -2.17
CA ASP A 126 -1.13 13.19 -3.51
C ASP A 126 -1.44 14.70 -3.52
N ASP A 127 -2.18 15.15 -2.51
CA ASP A 127 -2.57 16.55 -2.31
C ASP A 127 -1.36 17.46 -2.04
N GLU A 128 -0.37 16.98 -1.30
CA GLU A 128 0.90 17.67 -1.12
C GLU A 128 1.66 17.73 -2.44
N CYS A 129 1.76 16.61 -3.14
CA CYS A 129 2.55 16.55 -4.37
C CYS A 129 1.93 17.40 -5.49
N ALA A 130 0.60 17.46 -5.57
CA ALA A 130 -0.13 18.28 -6.54
C ALA A 130 0.16 19.78 -6.43
N GLN A 131 0.66 20.28 -5.28
CA GLN A 131 1.05 21.68 -5.11
C GLN A 131 2.37 22.03 -5.82
N PHE A 132 3.22 21.03 -6.08
CA PHE A 132 4.57 21.23 -6.61
C PHE A 132 4.82 20.50 -7.93
N VAL A 133 4.06 19.45 -8.21
CA VAL A 133 4.23 18.57 -9.35
C VAL A 133 2.95 18.55 -10.20
N PRO A 134 3.03 18.93 -11.49
CA PRO A 134 1.93 18.83 -12.43
C PRO A 134 1.35 17.40 -12.52
N VAL A 135 0.04 17.29 -12.71
CA VAL A 135 -0.67 16.00 -12.79
C VAL A 135 -0.08 15.04 -13.83
N GLU A 136 0.36 15.57 -14.97
CA GLU A 136 1.00 14.81 -16.06
C GLU A 136 2.31 14.10 -15.67
N HIS A 137 2.89 14.42 -14.51
CA HIS A 137 4.10 13.79 -13.99
C HIS A 137 3.86 12.89 -12.77
N ARG A 138 2.60 12.71 -12.35
CA ARG A 138 2.21 11.89 -11.19
C ARG A 138 1.68 10.50 -11.56
N TYR A 139 1.78 10.12 -12.84
CA TYR A 139 1.32 8.82 -13.35
C TYR A 139 2.45 7.77 -13.35
N PRO A 140 2.10 6.46 -13.37
CA PRO A 140 3.07 5.38 -13.40
C PRO A 140 4.18 5.55 -14.45
N GLY A 141 5.42 5.25 -14.06
CA GLY A 141 6.62 5.39 -14.88
C GLY A 141 7.29 6.77 -14.84
N HIS A 142 6.64 7.81 -14.31
CA HIS A 142 7.27 9.12 -14.14
C HIS A 142 8.19 9.16 -12.91
N MET A 143 9.22 10.00 -12.96
CA MET A 143 10.15 10.20 -11.84
C MET A 143 9.75 11.41 -11.00
N LEU A 144 9.67 11.21 -9.68
CA LEU A 144 9.46 12.29 -8.71
C LEU A 144 10.71 12.52 -7.88
N LYS A 145 11.11 13.79 -7.77
CA LYS A 145 12.15 14.23 -6.83
C LYS A 145 11.48 14.54 -5.49
N THR A 146 11.93 13.86 -4.46
CA THR A 146 11.32 13.94 -3.13
C THR A 146 12.37 14.04 -2.03
N VAL A 147 11.92 14.36 -0.83
CA VAL A 147 12.73 14.38 0.39
C VAL A 147 12.16 13.38 1.38
N VAL A 148 13.02 12.57 2.00
CA VAL A 148 12.61 11.65 3.06
C VAL A 148 12.17 12.45 4.29
N THR A 149 10.99 12.16 4.81
CA THR A 149 10.43 12.80 6.01
C THR A 149 10.32 11.84 7.20
N GLY A 150 10.33 10.54 6.95
CA GLY A 150 10.25 9.52 7.99
C GLY A 150 9.94 8.14 7.42
N PHE A 151 9.28 7.32 8.24
CA PHE A 151 8.99 5.93 7.92
C PHE A 151 7.57 5.58 8.35
N ASP A 152 6.92 4.72 7.56
CA ASP A 152 5.68 4.02 7.91
C ASP A 152 6.06 2.61 8.35
N GLU A 153 6.01 2.36 9.65
CA GLU A 153 6.35 1.06 10.23
C GLU A 153 5.20 0.04 10.11
N VAL A 154 4.02 0.44 9.63
CA VAL A 154 2.88 -0.48 9.42
C VAL A 154 2.96 -1.08 8.03
N ASN A 155 3.22 -0.25 7.02
CA ASN A 155 3.28 -0.61 5.61
C ASN A 155 4.72 -0.78 5.09
N ASP A 156 5.72 -0.57 5.95
CA ASP A 156 7.15 -0.56 5.62
C ASP A 156 7.48 0.39 4.45
N TRP A 157 6.89 1.59 4.43
CA TRP A 157 7.16 2.61 3.41
C TRP A 157 8.08 3.71 3.92
N VAL A 158 8.94 4.22 3.06
CA VAL A 158 9.65 5.47 3.30
C VAL A 158 8.67 6.62 3.10
N LYS A 159 8.46 7.47 4.11
CA LYS A 159 7.61 8.65 3.95
C LYS A 159 8.39 9.74 3.23
N LEU A 160 7.77 10.29 2.18
CA LEU A 160 8.39 11.24 1.27
C LEU A 160 7.58 12.53 1.20
N SER A 161 8.23 13.61 0.77
CA SER A 161 7.59 14.90 0.48
C SER A 161 8.05 15.42 -0.88
N CYS A 162 7.11 15.95 -1.66
CA CYS A 162 7.41 16.65 -2.93
C CYS A 162 7.78 18.12 -2.71
N ARG A 163 7.73 18.61 -1.46
CA ARG A 163 8.06 20.00 -1.14
C ARG A 163 9.53 20.27 -1.47
N PRO A 164 9.83 21.37 -2.19
CA PRO A 164 11.21 21.76 -2.41
C PRO A 164 11.87 22.13 -1.08
N GLY A 165 12.93 21.40 -0.73
CA GLY A 165 13.81 21.64 0.41
C GLY A 165 15.07 22.41 0.05
#